data_AF-A0A538AML8-F1
#
_entry.id   AF-A0A538AML8-F1
#
_cell.length_a   1.000
_cell.length_b   1.000
_cell.length_c   1.000
_cell.angle_alpha   90.00
_cell.angle_beta   90.00
_cell.angle_gamma   90.00
#
_symmetry.space_group_name_H-M   'P 1'
#
loop_
_entity.id
_entity.type
_entity.pdbx_description
1 polymer ?
#
loop_
_entity_poly.entity_id
_entity_poly.type
_entity_poly.pdbx_seq_one_letter_code
_entity_poly.pdbx_strand_id
1 'polypeptide(L)'
;MLAVELGLAGVRALVLERLPQPSEIKKAGGLSGQILELLRYRGLLERFEAVSTGPPPGAPRFPWGGMHVDFTPLADPPMQALPLPQPLLERLLAEIAGELGAEIRRGQQVVGLSQDDAMVNADVRGPDGQSRVSARYLVGCDGASSRVRDLAGIPFPGITYPEVQRLAQVTVPESVTVLDNGDIDVVG
;
A
#
# COMPACT_ATOMS: atom_id res chain seq x y z
N MET A 1 -6.64 0.26 -4.17
CA MET A 1 -7.33 1.56 -4.16
C MET A 1 -7.69 2.06 -5.55
N LEU A 2 -6.76 2.23 -6.50
CA LEU A 2 -7.12 2.72 -7.84
C LEU A 2 -8.20 1.87 -8.54
N ALA A 3 -8.09 0.54 -8.50
CA ALA A 3 -9.12 -0.35 -9.06
C ALA A 3 -10.50 -0.19 -8.39
N VAL A 4 -10.52 0.13 -7.09
CA VAL A 4 -11.76 0.44 -6.34
C VAL A 4 -12.38 1.72 -6.88
N GLU A 5 -11.59 2.80 -7.00
CA GLU A 5 -12.07 4.08 -7.52
C GLU A 5 -12.57 3.98 -8.97
N LEU A 6 -11.88 3.23 -9.83
CA LEU A 6 -12.34 2.95 -11.19
C LEU A 6 -13.68 2.18 -11.18
N GLY A 7 -13.81 1.16 -10.33
CA GLY A 7 -15.05 0.41 -10.16
C GLY A 7 -16.22 1.28 -9.68
N LEU A 8 -15.99 2.17 -8.70
CA LEU A 8 -16.98 3.15 -8.25
C LEU A 8 -17.41 4.12 -9.37
N ALA A 9 -16.51 4.42 -10.31
CA ALA A 9 -16.79 5.22 -11.50
C ALA A 9 -17.41 4.41 -12.67
N GLY A 10 -17.69 3.12 -12.49
CA GLY A 10 -18.25 2.24 -13.53
C GLY A 10 -17.24 1.81 -14.60
N VAL A 11 -15.95 1.97 -14.34
CA VAL A 11 -14.86 1.57 -15.25
C VAL A 11 -14.31 0.21 -14.82
N ARG A 12 -14.36 -0.76 -15.74
CA ARG A 12 -13.78 -2.09 -15.50
C ARG A 12 -12.25 -2.01 -15.45
N ALA A 13 -11.66 -2.46 -14.36
CA ALA A 13 -10.21 -2.50 -14.16
C ALA A 13 -9.67 -3.93 -14.28
N LEU A 14 -8.53 -4.08 -14.94
CA LEU A 14 -7.71 -5.29 -14.90
C LEU A 14 -6.39 -4.95 -14.20
N VAL A 15 -6.10 -5.66 -13.11
CA VAL A 15 -4.87 -5.52 -12.33
C VAL A 15 -3.95 -6.70 -12.64
N LEU A 16 -2.72 -6.40 -13.05
CA LEU A 16 -1.66 -7.39 -13.28
C LEU A 16 -0.65 -7.28 -12.14
N GLU A 17 -0.57 -8.32 -11.30
CA GLU A 17 0.35 -8.39 -10.17
C GLU A 17 1.39 -9.49 -10.40
N ARG A 18 2.68 -9.14 -10.29
CA ARG A 18 3.79 -10.07 -10.51
C ARG A 18 3.83 -11.19 -9.49
N LEU A 19 3.54 -10.92 -8.22
CA LEU A 19 3.59 -11.92 -7.17
C LEU A 19 2.39 -12.87 -7.27
N PRO A 20 2.59 -14.20 -7.16
CA PRO A 20 1.48 -15.16 -7.19
C PRO A 20 0.61 -15.06 -5.93
N GLN A 21 1.16 -14.57 -4.83
CA GLN A 21 0.47 -14.34 -3.56
C GLN A 21 0.91 -13.00 -2.96
N PRO A 22 0.04 -12.31 -2.19
CA PRO A 22 0.42 -11.11 -1.44
C PRO A 22 1.65 -11.35 -0.56
N SER A 23 2.43 -10.29 -0.33
CA SER A 23 3.52 -10.36 0.65
C SER A 23 2.96 -10.30 2.06
N GLU A 24 3.43 -11.19 2.93
CA GLU A 24 3.07 -11.16 4.36
C GLU A 24 3.97 -10.22 5.18
N ILE A 25 4.94 -9.55 4.53
CA ILE A 25 5.82 -8.59 5.20
C ILE A 25 5.03 -7.32 5.55
N LYS A 26 4.91 -7.04 6.85
CA LYS A 26 4.22 -5.85 7.38
C LYS A 26 5.13 -4.62 7.29
N LYS A 27 5.25 -4.01 6.11
CA LYS A 27 6.07 -2.79 5.93
C LYS A 27 5.40 -1.54 6.47
N ALA A 28 4.06 -1.49 6.49
CA ALA A 28 3.27 -0.43 7.09
C ALA A 28 2.38 -0.96 8.21
N GLY A 29 2.26 -0.19 9.30
CA GLY A 29 1.53 -0.55 10.51
C GLY A 29 0.09 -0.04 10.58
N GLY A 30 -0.31 0.88 9.71
CA GLY A 30 -1.65 1.45 9.72
C GLY A 30 -1.86 2.60 8.74
N LEU A 31 -3.07 3.13 8.75
CA LEU A 31 -3.47 4.33 8.02
C LEU A 31 -3.54 5.51 8.99
N SER A 32 -3.28 6.71 8.50
CA SER A 32 -3.38 7.91 9.33
C SER A 32 -3.79 9.15 8.56
N GLY A 33 -4.27 10.14 9.31
CA GLY A 33 -4.59 11.47 8.82
C GLY A 33 -5.71 11.44 7.79
N GLN A 34 -5.51 12.18 6.70
CA GLN A 34 -6.52 12.42 5.66
C GLN A 34 -7.02 11.15 4.96
N ILE A 35 -6.28 10.04 5.02
CA ILE A 35 -6.73 8.79 4.42
C ILE A 35 -8.04 8.30 5.06
N LEU A 36 -8.20 8.46 6.38
CA LEU A 36 -9.42 8.04 7.08
C LEU A 36 -10.62 8.88 6.66
N GLU A 37 -10.42 10.18 6.46
CA GLU A 37 -11.44 11.08 5.92
C GLU A 37 -11.85 10.68 4.49
N LEU A 38 -10.87 10.39 3.62
CA LEU A 38 -11.15 9.93 2.26
C LEU A 38 -11.93 8.61 2.24
N LEU A 39 -11.58 7.65 3.11
CA LEU A 39 -12.33 6.41 3.27
C LEU A 39 -13.76 6.68 3.76
N ARG A 40 -13.95 7.65 4.66
CA ARG A 40 -15.29 8.06 5.13
C ARG A 40 -16.12 8.66 4.01
N TYR A 41 -15.55 9.56 3.21
CA TYR A 41 -16.23 10.12 2.03
C TYR A 41 -16.61 9.08 0.99
N ARG A 42 -15.87 7.96 0.92
CA ARG A 42 -16.18 6.82 0.06
C ARG A 42 -17.14 5.81 0.70
N GLY A 43 -17.57 6.02 1.95
CA GLY A 43 -18.40 5.06 2.69
C GLY A 43 -17.70 3.74 3.00
N LEU A 44 -16.35 3.75 2.99
CA LEU A 44 -15.53 2.56 3.18
C LEU A 44 -14.91 2.46 4.57
N LEU A 45 -14.86 3.56 5.34
CA LEU A 45 -14.14 3.61 6.61
C LEU A 45 -14.56 2.49 7.59
N GLU A 46 -15.86 2.25 7.75
CA GLU A 46 -16.39 1.22 8.65
C GLU A 46 -15.85 -0.19 8.33
N ARG A 47 -15.66 -0.52 7.04
CA ARG A 47 -15.07 -1.80 6.63
C ARG A 47 -13.61 -1.93 7.06
N PHE A 48 -12.87 -0.82 7.04
CA PHE A 48 -11.47 -0.79 7.45
C PHE A 48 -11.34 -0.86 8.97
N GLU A 49 -12.22 -0.17 9.70
CA GLU A 49 -12.30 -0.24 11.15
C GLU A 49 -12.63 -1.66 11.63
N ALA A 50 -13.56 -2.34 10.95
CA ALA A 50 -13.96 -3.71 11.29
C ALA A 50 -12.82 -4.75 11.22
N VAL A 51 -11.80 -4.50 10.40
CA VAL A 51 -10.62 -5.40 10.25
C VAL A 51 -9.36 -4.85 10.92
N SER A 52 -9.48 -3.74 11.64
CA SER A 52 -8.37 -3.14 12.39
C SER A 52 -7.89 -4.08 13.50
N THR A 53 -6.58 -4.02 13.79
CA THR A 53 -5.95 -4.88 14.81
C THR A 53 -5.72 -4.15 16.13
N GLY A 54 -6.30 -2.96 16.30
CA GLY A 54 -6.09 -2.11 17.47
C GLY A 54 -7.37 -1.41 17.91
N PRO A 55 -7.28 -0.49 18.88
CA PRO A 55 -8.42 0.31 19.27
C PRO A 55 -8.95 1.14 18.08
N PRO A 56 -10.19 1.63 18.16
CA PRO A 56 -10.76 2.54 17.16
C PRO A 56 -9.82 3.71 16.85
N PRO A 57 -9.94 4.33 15.66
CA PRO A 57 -9.09 5.46 15.32
C PRO A 57 -9.03 6.50 16.42
N GLY A 58 -7.82 6.82 16.86
CA GLY A 58 -7.59 7.71 17.98
C GLY A 58 -6.53 8.75 17.66
N ALA A 59 -6.50 9.81 18.47
CA ALA A 59 -5.47 10.82 18.44
C ALA A 59 -4.09 10.17 18.70
N PRO A 60 -3.16 10.22 17.74
CA PRO A 60 -1.85 9.59 17.90
C PRO A 60 -0.80 10.58 18.42
N ARG A 61 0.30 10.03 18.93
CA ARG A 61 1.58 10.74 19.03
C ARG A 61 2.42 10.37 17.81
N PHE A 62 2.71 11.33 16.94
CA PHE A 62 3.51 11.07 15.74
C PHE A 62 4.96 11.50 15.91
N PRO A 63 5.93 10.68 15.47
CA PRO A 63 7.31 11.12 15.39
C PRO A 63 7.44 12.24 14.35
N TRP A 64 8.17 13.29 14.71
CA TRP A 64 8.52 14.42 13.87
C TRP A 64 9.98 14.77 14.10
N GLY A 65 10.87 14.22 13.26
CA GLY A 65 12.31 14.28 13.51
C GLY A 65 12.65 13.63 14.85
N GLY A 66 13.30 14.38 15.74
CA GLY A 66 13.68 13.93 17.09
C GLY A 66 12.64 14.19 18.19
N MET A 67 11.42 14.63 17.85
CA MET A 67 10.35 14.91 18.80
C MET A 67 9.06 14.18 18.44
N HIS A 68 8.07 14.22 19.34
CA HIS A 68 6.72 13.75 19.06
C HIS A 68 5.75 14.91 19.03
N VAL A 69 4.88 14.93 18.02
CA VAL A 69 3.71 15.80 17.99
C VAL A 69 2.57 15.04 18.67
N ASP A 70 2.09 15.56 19.81
CA ASP A 70 1.06 14.93 20.61
C ASP A 70 -0.32 15.52 20.30
N PHE A 71 -1.17 14.74 19.63
CA PHE A 71 -2.56 15.11 19.35
C PHE A 71 -3.55 14.63 20.42
N THR A 72 -3.11 13.81 21.38
CA THR A 72 -3.97 13.21 22.43
C THR A 72 -4.76 14.22 23.28
N PRO A 73 -4.29 15.46 23.51
CA PRO A 73 -5.07 16.46 24.28
C PRO A 73 -6.22 17.11 23.49
N LEU A 74 -6.28 16.93 22.15
CA LEU A 74 -7.28 17.59 21.32
C LEU A 74 -8.60 16.82 21.33
N ALA A 75 -9.70 17.52 21.60
CA ALA A 75 -11.04 16.94 21.52
C ALA A 75 -11.43 16.51 20.09
N ASP A 76 -10.92 17.23 19.08
CA ASP A 76 -11.07 16.92 17.66
C ASP A 76 -9.70 16.98 16.98
N PRO A 77 -8.94 15.87 16.98
CA PRO A 77 -7.58 15.85 16.46
C PRO A 77 -7.59 15.90 14.93
N PRO A 78 -6.76 16.75 14.28
CA PRO A 78 -6.70 16.86 12.82
C PRO A 78 -6.09 15.60 12.16
N MET A 79 -5.52 14.70 12.96
CA MET A 79 -5.05 13.40 12.51
C MET A 79 -5.49 12.31 13.48
N GLN A 80 -6.05 11.25 12.92
CA GLN A 80 -6.34 10.00 13.61
C GLN A 80 -5.49 8.89 12.98
N ALA A 81 -5.23 7.82 13.73
CA ALA A 81 -4.51 6.65 13.22
C ALA A 81 -5.35 5.38 13.40
N LEU A 82 -5.42 4.57 12.35
CA LEU A 82 -6.06 3.26 12.36
C LEU A 82 -4.98 2.17 12.24
N PRO A 83 -4.75 1.36 13.27
CA PRO A 83 -3.84 0.22 13.20
C PRO A 83 -4.37 -0.80 12.19
N LEU A 84 -3.66 -0.96 11.08
CA LEU A 84 -4.07 -1.86 10.00
C LEU A 84 -2.82 -2.33 9.25
N PRO A 85 -2.30 -3.53 9.58
CA PRO A 85 -1.17 -4.11 8.88
C PRO A 85 -1.39 -4.16 7.37
N GLN A 86 -0.36 -3.81 6.61
CA GLN A 86 -0.42 -3.77 5.14
C GLN A 86 -1.05 -5.02 4.48
N PRO A 87 -0.76 -6.26 4.90
CA PRO A 87 -1.39 -7.44 4.28
C PRO A 87 -2.92 -7.46 4.44
N LEU A 88 -3.44 -7.00 5.59
CA LEU A 88 -4.89 -6.90 5.81
C LEU A 88 -5.51 -5.80 4.95
N LEU A 89 -4.85 -4.64 4.86
CA LEU A 89 -5.23 -3.54 3.99
C LEU A 89 -5.32 -3.99 2.52
N GLU A 90 -4.29 -4.67 2.02
CA GLU A 90 -4.26 -5.16 0.64
C GLU A 90 -5.34 -6.20 0.36
N ARG A 91 -5.59 -7.11 1.31
CA ARG A 91 -6.67 -8.10 1.20
C ARG A 91 -8.04 -7.43 1.12
N LEU A 92 -8.33 -6.50 2.03
CA LEU A 92 -9.61 -5.78 2.03
C LEU A 92 -9.81 -4.98 0.73
N LEU A 93 -8.77 -4.28 0.27
CA LEU A 93 -8.84 -3.53 -1.00
C LEU A 93 -9.04 -4.44 -2.22
N ALA A 94 -8.45 -5.65 -2.22
CA ALA A 94 -8.64 -6.61 -3.30
C ALA A 94 -10.07 -7.18 -3.31
N GLU A 95 -10.65 -7.45 -2.14
CA GLU A 95 -12.04 -7.87 -1.97
C GLU A 95 -13.00 -6.80 -2.50
N ILE A 96 -12.88 -5.56 -2.02
CA ILE A 96 -13.70 -4.42 -2.48
C ILE A 96 -13.57 -4.23 -4.00
N ALA A 97 -12.35 -4.30 -4.54
CA ALA A 97 -12.15 -4.17 -5.98
C ALA A 97 -12.86 -5.29 -6.76
N GLY A 98 -12.82 -6.53 -6.26
CA GLY A 98 -13.51 -7.67 -6.86
C GLY A 98 -15.05 -7.51 -6.83
N GLU A 99 -15.61 -7.04 -5.72
CA GLU A 99 -17.04 -6.72 -5.60
C GLU A 99 -17.49 -5.68 -6.63
N LEU A 100 -16.60 -4.73 -6.95
CA LEU A 100 -16.82 -3.69 -7.96
C LEU A 100 -16.48 -4.15 -9.39
N GLY A 101 -16.19 -5.44 -9.58
CA GLY A 101 -15.96 -6.04 -10.90
C GLY A 101 -14.56 -5.88 -11.47
N ALA A 102 -13.57 -5.52 -10.64
CA ALA A 102 -12.17 -5.55 -11.05
C ALA A 102 -11.67 -7.00 -11.17
N GLU A 103 -10.93 -7.28 -12.25
CA GLU A 103 -10.23 -8.54 -12.43
C GLU A 103 -8.79 -8.39 -11.92
N ILE A 104 -8.35 -9.26 -11.00
CA ILE A 104 -6.98 -9.25 -10.47
C ILE A 104 -6.27 -10.54 -10.88
N ARG A 105 -5.28 -10.44 -11.77
CA ARG A 105 -4.45 -11.57 -12.21
C ARG A 105 -3.10 -11.52 -11.51
N ARG A 106 -2.87 -12.48 -10.61
CA ARG A 106 -1.61 -12.67 -9.89
C ARG A 106 -0.64 -13.55 -10.68
N GLY A 107 0.66 -13.44 -10.38
CA GLY A 107 1.71 -14.13 -11.13
C GLY A 107 1.92 -13.58 -12.55
N GLN A 108 1.41 -12.39 -12.85
CA GLN A 108 1.44 -11.76 -14.17
C GLN A 108 2.35 -10.53 -14.15
N GLN A 109 3.49 -10.61 -14.85
CA GLN A 109 4.46 -9.53 -14.91
C GLN A 109 4.40 -8.80 -16.26
N VAL A 110 4.21 -7.48 -16.24
CA VAL A 110 4.38 -6.66 -17.44
C VAL A 110 5.86 -6.63 -17.83
N VAL A 111 6.17 -7.09 -19.05
CA VAL A 111 7.54 -7.19 -19.58
C VAL A 111 7.78 -6.31 -20.80
N GLY A 112 6.74 -5.84 -21.47
CA GLY A 112 6.83 -4.94 -22.62
C GLY A 112 5.65 -4.00 -22.68
N LEU A 113 5.84 -2.85 -23.32
CA LEU A 113 4.81 -1.83 -23.50
C LEU A 113 4.95 -1.23 -24.91
N SER A 114 3.83 -1.06 -25.58
CA SER A 114 3.71 -0.27 -26.80
C SER A 114 2.37 0.45 -26.81
N GLN A 115 2.28 1.57 -27.50
CA GLN A 115 1.02 2.31 -27.61
C GLN A 115 0.88 2.89 -29.02
N ASP A 116 -0.37 3.05 -29.43
CA ASP A 116 -0.78 3.85 -30.57
C ASP A 116 -1.78 4.93 -30.10
N ASP A 117 -2.40 5.65 -31.03
CA ASP A 117 -3.33 6.74 -30.72
C ASP A 117 -4.64 6.27 -30.04
N ALA A 118 -4.94 4.96 -30.06
CA ALA A 118 -6.19 4.41 -29.53
C ALA A 118 -6.00 3.54 -28.29
N MET A 119 -4.90 2.79 -28.21
CA MET A 119 -4.71 1.72 -27.24
C MET A 119 -3.27 1.61 -26.74
N VAL A 120 -3.15 1.11 -25.52
CA VAL A 120 -1.90 0.65 -24.90
C VAL A 120 -1.89 -0.87 -24.89
N ASN A 121 -0.80 -1.46 -25.38
CA ASN A 121 -0.54 -2.89 -25.43
C ASN A 121 0.56 -3.25 -24.43
N ALA A 122 0.23 -4.07 -23.44
CA ALA A 122 1.17 -4.63 -22.48
C ALA A 122 1.49 -6.08 -22.84
N ASP A 123 2.78 -6.39 -22.98
CA ASP A 123 3.26 -7.78 -23.02
C ASP A 123 3.41 -8.28 -21.59
N VAL A 124 2.78 -9.42 -21.29
CA VAL A 124 2.66 -9.96 -19.94
C VAL A 124 3.26 -11.36 -19.92
N ARG A 125 4.19 -11.60 -19.00
CA ARG A 125 4.76 -12.91 -18.72
C ARG A 125 4.04 -13.49 -17.50
N GLY A 126 3.39 -14.63 -17.68
CA GLY A 126 2.72 -15.39 -16.63
C GLY A 126 3.17 -16.86 -16.60
N PRO A 127 2.54 -17.69 -15.74
CA PRO A 127 2.84 -19.12 -15.63
C PRO A 127 2.58 -19.89 -16.93
N ASP A 128 1.57 -19.48 -17.72
CA ASP A 128 1.20 -20.11 -18.98
C ASP A 128 2.02 -19.60 -20.19
N GLY A 129 3.04 -18.77 -19.93
CA GLY A 129 3.89 -18.17 -20.96
C GLY A 129 3.65 -16.67 -21.16
N GLN A 130 3.97 -16.18 -22.36
CA GLN A 130 3.79 -14.78 -22.71
C GLN A 130 2.42 -14.56 -23.36
N SER A 131 1.77 -13.47 -22.98
CA SER A 131 0.50 -13.03 -23.53
C SER A 131 0.51 -11.52 -23.75
N ARG A 132 -0.50 -10.99 -24.42
CA ARG A 132 -0.69 -9.55 -24.63
C ARG A 132 -2.05 -9.12 -24.12
N VAL A 133 -2.09 -7.98 -23.45
CA VAL A 133 -3.30 -7.32 -22.96
C VAL A 133 -3.36 -5.92 -23.56
N SER A 134 -4.53 -5.53 -24.04
CA SER A 134 -4.77 -4.21 -24.62
C SER A 134 -5.83 -3.45 -23.81
N ALA A 135 -5.58 -2.18 -23.53
CA ALA A 135 -6.50 -1.28 -22.84
C ALA A 135 -6.38 0.15 -23.37
N ARG A 136 -7.37 1.01 -23.13
CA ARG A 136 -7.28 2.44 -23.50
C ARG A 136 -6.25 3.21 -22.68
N TYR A 137 -6.04 2.76 -21.44
CA TYR A 137 -5.09 3.35 -20.52
C TYR A 137 -4.38 2.24 -19.75
N LEU A 138 -3.14 2.50 -19.39
CA LEU A 138 -2.35 1.68 -18.47
C LEU A 138 -1.78 2.60 -17.39
N VAL A 139 -1.89 2.18 -16.13
CA VAL A 139 -1.39 2.94 -14.98
C VAL A 139 -0.35 2.10 -14.24
N GLY A 140 0.85 2.66 -14.07
CA GLY A 140 1.92 2.03 -13.29
C GLY A 140 1.67 2.19 -11.79
N CYS A 141 1.21 1.13 -11.14
CA CYS A 141 1.11 1.01 -9.68
C CYS A 141 2.12 -0.02 -9.11
N ASP A 142 3.27 -0.18 -9.79
CA ASP A 142 4.25 -1.25 -9.61
C ASP A 142 5.45 -0.88 -8.71
N GLY A 143 5.27 0.13 -7.86
CA GLY A 143 6.23 0.51 -6.81
C GLY A 143 7.39 1.38 -7.28
N ALA A 144 8.35 1.63 -6.38
CA ALA A 144 9.45 2.58 -6.60
C ALA A 144 10.34 2.21 -7.81
N SER A 145 10.56 0.92 -8.03
CA SER A 145 11.29 0.38 -9.19
C SER A 145 10.32 0.09 -10.35
N SER A 146 9.43 1.05 -10.64
CA SER A 146 8.37 0.91 -11.65
C SER A 146 8.95 0.57 -13.02
N ARG A 147 8.63 -0.64 -13.48
CA ARG A 147 8.95 -1.12 -14.82
C ARG A 147 8.07 -0.45 -15.86
N VAL A 148 6.82 -0.11 -15.51
CA VAL A 148 5.93 0.65 -16.40
C VAL A 148 6.53 2.01 -16.74
N ARG A 149 7.02 2.75 -15.72
CA ARG A 149 7.70 4.04 -15.93
C ARG A 149 8.90 3.90 -16.86
N ASP A 150 9.75 2.90 -16.62
CA ASP A 150 10.95 2.65 -17.41
C ASP A 150 10.61 2.30 -18.87
N LEU A 151 9.61 1.43 -19.09
CA LEU A 151 9.14 1.03 -20.42
C LEU A 151 8.47 2.19 -21.17
N ALA A 152 7.83 3.12 -20.46
CA ALA A 152 7.23 4.32 -21.02
C ALA A 152 8.27 5.43 -21.29
N GLY A 153 9.55 5.22 -20.96
CA GLY A 153 10.61 6.20 -21.17
C GLY A 153 10.47 7.46 -20.32
N ILE A 154 9.77 7.38 -19.17
CA ILE A 154 9.55 8.53 -18.29
C ILE A 154 10.79 8.74 -17.41
N PRO A 155 11.47 9.90 -17.49
CA PRO A 155 12.63 10.17 -16.65
C PRO A 155 12.28 10.22 -15.16
N PHE A 156 13.20 9.76 -14.31
CA PHE A 156 13.05 9.79 -12.85
C PHE A 156 14.27 10.45 -12.18
N PRO A 157 14.43 11.79 -12.34
CA PRO A 157 15.54 12.51 -11.73
C PRO A 157 15.37 12.55 -10.20
N GLY A 158 16.49 12.41 -9.48
CA GLY A 158 16.51 12.44 -8.02
C GLY A 158 17.92 12.25 -7.48
N ILE A 159 18.03 12.20 -6.16
CA ILE A 159 19.30 11.97 -5.45
C ILE A 159 19.18 10.66 -4.69
N THR A 160 20.19 9.80 -4.84
CA THR A 160 20.33 8.59 -4.02
C THR A 160 21.27 8.88 -2.87
N TYR A 161 20.76 8.70 -1.67
CA TYR A 161 21.51 8.78 -0.41
C TYR A 161 22.30 7.47 -0.21
N PRO A 162 23.60 7.51 0.16
CA PRO A 162 24.41 6.31 0.37
C PRO A 162 24.02 5.51 1.63
N GLU A 163 23.20 6.08 2.50
CA GLU A 163 22.77 5.50 3.77
C GLU A 163 21.95 4.22 3.56
N VAL A 164 22.27 3.19 4.34
CA VAL A 164 21.52 1.92 4.37
C VAL A 164 20.84 1.78 5.72
N GLN A 165 19.52 1.86 5.73
CA GLN A 165 18.71 1.54 6.91
C GLN A 165 18.25 0.08 6.86
N ARG A 166 18.23 -0.58 8.01
CA ARG A 166 17.75 -1.96 8.16
C ARG A 166 16.63 -1.99 9.19
N LEU A 167 15.56 -2.69 8.85
CA LEU A 167 14.42 -2.92 9.71
C LEU A 167 14.24 -4.43 9.89
N ALA A 168 13.99 -4.87 11.12
CA ALA A 168 13.70 -6.26 11.45
C ALA A 168 12.56 -6.33 12.46
N GLN A 169 11.71 -7.34 12.30
CA GLN A 169 10.77 -7.74 13.33
C GLN A 169 11.38 -8.94 14.06
N VAL A 170 11.58 -8.81 15.37
CA VAL A 170 12.25 -9.81 16.20
C VAL A 170 11.39 -10.16 17.41
N THR A 171 11.55 -11.40 17.91
CA THR A 171 11.06 -11.79 19.23
C THR A 171 12.22 -11.64 20.20
N VAL A 172 12.03 -10.87 21.28
CA VAL A 172 13.02 -10.72 22.35
C VAL A 172 12.66 -11.62 23.53
N PRO A 173 13.65 -12.16 24.28
CA PRO A 173 13.40 -12.89 25.52
C PRO A 173 12.72 -12.00 26.58
N GLU A 174 11.96 -12.61 27.49
CA GLU A 174 11.30 -11.89 28.60
C GLU A 174 12.27 -11.17 29.54
N SER A 175 13.54 -11.57 29.55
CA SER A 175 14.59 -10.91 30.34
C SER A 175 15.01 -9.54 29.81
N VAL A 176 14.56 -9.16 28.61
CA VAL A 176 14.88 -7.89 27.97
C VAL A 176 13.90 -6.82 28.46
N THR A 177 14.43 -5.71 29.01
CA THR A 177 13.60 -4.60 29.47
C THR A 177 13.21 -3.73 28.29
N VAL A 178 11.90 -3.55 28.07
CA VAL A 178 11.35 -2.61 27.09
C VAL A 178 10.88 -1.38 27.84
N LEU A 179 11.41 -0.21 27.48
CA LEU A 179 11.06 1.08 28.08
C LEU A 179 9.70 1.56 27.54
N ASP A 180 9.06 2.49 28.25
CA ASP A 180 7.74 3.04 27.88
C ASP A 180 7.74 3.74 26.50
N ASN A 181 8.90 4.16 26.00
CA ASN A 181 9.07 4.77 24.68
C ASN A 181 9.34 3.73 23.56
N GLY A 182 9.36 2.44 23.89
CA GLY A 182 9.63 1.34 22.96
C GLY A 182 11.11 1.03 22.76
N ASP A 183 12.02 1.78 23.39
CA ASP A 183 13.44 1.45 23.41
C ASP A 183 13.66 0.14 24.18
N ILE A 184 14.71 -0.57 23.80
CA ILE A 184 15.06 -1.86 24.38
C ILE A 184 16.39 -1.71 25.11
N ASP A 185 16.42 -2.02 26.40
CA ASP A 185 17.65 -2.13 27.16
C ASP A 185 18.25 -3.52 26.91
N VAL A 186 19.25 -3.57 26.04
CA VAL A 186 19.99 -4.78 25.71
C VAL A 186 21.17 -4.86 26.68
N VAL A 187 21.07 -5.73 27.68
CA VAL A 187 22.19 -5.97 28.60
C VAL A 187 23.36 -6.57 27.83
N GLY A 188 24.40 -5.77 27.60
CA GLY A 188 25.62 -6.14 26.87
C GLY A 188 26.69 -5.08 27.01
#